data_AF-A0A968APC5-F1
#
_entry.id   AF-A0A968APC5-F1
#
_cell.length_a   1.000
_cell.length_b   1.000
_cell.length_c   1.000
_cell.angle_alpha   90.00
_cell.angle_beta   90.00
_cell.angle_gamma   90.00
#
_symmetry.space_group_name_H-M   'P 1'
#
loop_
_entity.id
_entity.type
_entity.pdbx_description
1 polymer ?
#
loop_
_entity_poly.entity_id
_entity_poly.type
_entity_poly.pdbx_seq_one_letter_code
_entity_poly.pdbx_strand_id
1 'polypeptide(L)' 'MDGRQENGYLKIKEVSQLLGVSPHTVRYWEKEFSDYVNPKRTSAGHRLYDDHQIRQLLEIKHLLKDELYSISGAKNKLKL' A
#
# COMPACT_ATOMS: atom_id res chain seq x y z
N MET A 1 20.04 11.73 2.80
CA MET A 1 19.59 10.59 3.63
C MET A 1 18.12 10.82 3.93
N ASP A 2 17.20 10.24 3.15
CA ASP A 2 15.78 10.30 3.51
C ASP A 2 15.52 9.16 4.50
N GLY A 3 15.99 9.38 5.72
CA GLY A 3 15.66 8.53 6.86
C GLY A 3 14.18 8.65 7.18
N ARG A 4 13.60 7.57 7.71
CA ARG A 4 12.28 7.51 8.33
C ARG A 4 11.89 8.89 8.90
N GLN A 5 10.78 9.45 8.43
CA GLN A 5 10.21 10.64 9.06
C GLN A 5 9.97 10.29 10.54
N GLU A 6 10.34 11.19 11.47
CA GLU A 6 10.25 10.97 12.93
C GLU A 6 8.83 10.60 13.43
N ASN A 7 7.80 10.76 12.58
CA ASN A 7 6.41 10.50 12.88
C ASN A 7 5.91 9.06 12.59
N GLY A 8 6.78 8.11 12.23
CA GLY A 8 6.34 6.72 11.99
C GLY A 8 5.57 6.50 10.68
N TYR A 9 5.77 7.40 9.70
CA TYR A 9 5.23 7.26 8.35
C TYR A 9 6.34 7.07 7.32
N LEU A 10 6.04 6.29 6.27
CA LEU A 10 6.90 6.13 5.09
C LEU A 10 6.28 6.83 3.88
N LYS A 11 7.12 7.33 2.96
CA LYS A 11 6.70 7.83 1.65
C LYS A 11 6.50 6.66 0.69
N ILE A 12 5.76 6.89 -0.41
CA ILE A 12 5.48 5.84 -1.42
C ILE A 12 6.74 5.17 -1.98
N LYS A 13 7.85 5.89 -2.10
CA LYS A 13 9.12 5.33 -2.60
C LYS A 13 9.66 4.28 -1.63
N GLU A 14 9.66 4.56 -0.34
CA GLU A 14 10.10 3.64 0.72
C GLU A 14 9.18 2.42 0.79
N VAL A 15 7.86 2.65 0.75
CA VAL A 15 6.86 1.56 0.74
C VAL A 15 6.99 0.68 -0.50
N SER A 16 7.23 1.26 -1.67
CA SER A 16 7.43 0.51 -2.91
C SER A 16 8.69 -0.37 -2.85
N GLN A 17 9.76 0.12 -2.24
CA GLN A 17 11.00 -0.63 -2.04
C GLN A 17 10.78 -1.78 -1.06
N LEU A 18 10.08 -1.53 0.05
CA LEU A 18 9.72 -2.55 1.03
C LEU A 18 8.85 -3.66 0.43
N LEU A 19 7.85 -3.29 -0.37
CA LEU A 19 6.97 -4.24 -1.04
C LEU A 19 7.65 -4.96 -2.22
N GLY A 20 8.76 -4.43 -2.74
CA GLY A 20 9.41 -4.94 -3.94
C GLY A 20 8.57 -4.75 -5.21
N VAL A 21 7.77 -3.67 -5.28
CA VAL A 21 6.94 -3.33 -6.45
C VAL A 21 7.17 -1.89 -6.86
N SER A 22 6.68 -1.50 -8.04
CA SER A 22 6.80 -0.09 -8.47
C SER A 22 5.88 0.83 -7.66
N PRO A 23 6.22 2.13 -7.50
CA PRO A 23 5.29 3.11 -6.94
C PRO A 23 3.97 3.18 -7.69
N HIS A 24 3.97 2.92 -9.01
CA HIS A 24 2.73 2.85 -9.79
C HIS A 24 1.83 1.70 -9.34
N THR A 25 2.40 0.52 -9.07
CA THR A 25 1.68 -0.64 -8.54
C THR A 25 1.05 -0.34 -7.18
N VAL A 26 1.78 0.33 -6.27
CA VAL A 26 1.22 0.73 -4.97
C VAL A 26 0.01 1.65 -5.14
N ARG A 27 0.10 2.67 -6.02
CA ARG A 27 -1.04 3.57 -6.32
C ARG A 27 -2.22 2.83 -6.93
N TYR A 28 -1.94 1.85 -7.79
CA TYR A 28 -2.98 1.05 -8.41
C TYR A 28 -3.72 0.23 -7.35
N TRP A 29 -3.00 -0.43 -6.43
CA TRP A 29 -3.62 -1.15 -5.32
C TRP A 29 -4.41 -0.23 -4.40
N GLU A 30 -3.92 0.95 -4.04
CA GLU A 30 -4.72 1.92 -3.27
C GLU A 30 -6.03 2.28 -3.96
N LYS A 31 -6.00 2.47 -5.28
CA LYS A 31 -7.21 2.79 -6.04
C LYS A 31 -8.19 1.63 -6.03
N GLU A 32 -7.72 0.41 -6.27
CA GLU A 32 -8.59 -0.76 -6.30
C GLU A 32 -9.12 -1.10 -4.91
N PHE A 33 -8.33 -0.94 -3.85
CA PHE A 33 -8.64 -1.32 -2.48
C PHE A 33 -8.88 -0.09 -1.59
N SER A 34 -9.54 0.96 -2.11
CA SER A 34 -9.68 2.26 -1.43
C SER A 34 -10.40 2.19 -0.07
N ASP A 35 -11.34 1.25 0.08
CA ASP A 35 -12.08 1.03 1.33
C ASP A 35 -11.26 0.25 2.38
N TYR A 36 -10.12 -0.30 1.96
CA TYR A 36 -9.22 -1.08 2.81
C TYR A 36 -7.96 -0.30 3.14
N VAL A 37 -7.24 0.24 2.16
CA VAL A 37 -6.01 1.00 2.35
C VAL A 37 -6.16 2.44 1.85
N ASN A 38 -6.10 3.39 2.77
CA ASN A 38 -6.27 4.81 2.46
C ASN A 38 -5.15 5.66 3.12
N PRO A 39 -4.01 5.89 2.44
CA PRO A 39 -2.88 6.61 3.00
C PRO A 39 -3.20 8.09 3.26
N LYS A 40 -2.60 8.65 4.30
CA LYS A 40 -2.66 10.09 4.54
C LYS A 40 -1.93 10.84 3.44
N ARG A 41 -2.33 12.09 3.21
CA ARG A 41 -1.64 12.99 2.28
C ARG A 41 -1.10 14.20 3.02
N THR A 42 0.12 14.61 2.67
CA THR A 42 0.68 15.90 3.10
C THR A 42 -0.08 17.04 2.44
N SER A 43 0.12 18.28 2.91
CA SER A 43 -0.37 19.49 2.25
C SER A 43 0.09 19.59 0.78
N ALA A 44 1.32 19.16 0.48
CA ALA A 44 1.85 19.07 -0.89
C ALA A 44 1.33 17.86 -1.71
N GLY A 45 0.41 17.06 -1.17
CA GLY A 45 -0.22 15.93 -1.86
C GLY A 45 0.57 14.62 -1.87
N HIS A 46 1.71 14.53 -1.18
CA HIS A 46 2.49 13.30 -1.06
C HIS A 46 1.83 12.30 -0.12
N ARG A 47 1.88 11.01 -0.47
CA ARG A 47 1.32 9.93 0.34
C ARG A 47 2.26 9.55 1.47
N LEU A 48 1.67 9.36 2.64
CA LEU A 48 2.32 8.89 3.85
C LEU A 48 1.58 7.64 4.35
N TYR A 49 2.35 6.58 4.58
CA TYR A 49 1.84 5.28 5.00
C TYR A 49 2.31 4.98 6.41
N ASP A 50 1.40 4.66 7.31
CA ASP A 50 1.74 4.10 8.60
C ASP A 50 1.96 2.58 8.53
N ASP A 51 2.37 1.99 9.65
CA ASP A 51 2.60 0.55 9.73
C ASP A 51 1.34 -0.28 9.46
N HIS A 52 0.14 0.25 9.74
CA HIS A 52 -1.10 -0.47 9.47
C HIS A 52 -1.36 -0.55 7.97
N GLN A 53 -1.22 0.56 7.26
CA GLN A 53 -1.37 0.62 5.80
C GLN A 53 -0.30 -0.19 5.08
N ILE A 54 0.93 -0.25 5.62
CA ILE A 54 1.98 -1.12 5.09
C ILE A 54 1.59 -2.60 5.23
N ARG A 55 1.04 -3.01 6.37
CA ARG A 55 0.53 -4.39 6.56
C ARG A 55 -0.59 -4.74 5.59
N GLN A 56 -1.52 -3.82 5.36
CA GLN A 56 -2.59 -3.99 4.37
C GLN A 56 -2.06 -4.17 2.95
N LEU A 57 -1.05 -3.37 2.56
CA LEU A 57 -0.41 -3.51 1.25
C LEU A 57 0.38 -4.82 1.10
N LEU A 58 0.99 -5.32 2.19
CA LEU A 58 1.63 -6.63 2.21
C LEU A 58 0.60 -7.76 2.03
N GLU A 59 -0.56 -7.65 2.67
CA GLU A 59 -1.65 -8.62 2.50
C GLU A 59 -2.20 -8.60 1.06
N ILE A 60 -2.44 -7.42 0.48
CA ILE A 60 -2.82 -7.29 -0.93
C ILE A 60 -1.76 -7.92 -1.84
N LYS A 61 -0.47 -7.66 -1.58
CA LYS A 61 0.63 -8.26 -2.35
C LYS A 61 0.55 -9.78 -2.30
N HIS A 62 0.39 -10.36 -1.10
CA HIS A 62 0.33 -11.80 -0.92
C HIS A 62 -0.81 -12.42 -1.74
N LEU A 63 -2.01 -11.86 -1.62
CA LEU A 63 -3.19 -12.34 -2.36
C LEU A 63 -2.98 -12.29 -3.88
N LEU A 64 -2.40 -11.21 -4.40
CA LEU A 64 -2.29 -10.99 -5.85
C LEU A 64 -1.06 -11.66 -6.49
N LYS A 65 0.04 -11.80 -5.75
CA LYS A 65 1.33 -12.27 -6.29
C LYS A 65 1.69 -13.68 -5.88
N ASP A 66 1.31 -14.10 -4.68
CA ASP A 66 1.67 -15.42 -4.15
C ASP A 66 0.49 -16.38 -4.31
N GLU A 67 -0.73 -15.94 -3.97
CA GLU A 67 -1.95 -16.75 -4.11
C GLU A 67 -2.65 -16.58 -5.48
N LEU A 68 -2.16 -15.67 -6.32
CA LEU A 68 -2.63 -15.43 -7.70
C LEU A 68 -4.13 -15.11 -7.82
N TYR A 69 -4.72 -14.50 -6.80
CA TYR A 69 -6.08 -13.97 -6.91
C TYR A 69 -6.17 -12.84 -7.94
N SER A 70 -7.32 -12.76 -8.63
CA SER A 70 -7.71 -11.53 -9.31
C SER A 70 -8.03 -10.43 -8.29
N ILE A 71 -8.11 -9.16 -8.73
CA ILE A 71 -8.52 -8.05 -7.86
C ILE A 71 -9.86 -8.33 -7.18
N SER A 72 -10.86 -8.78 -7.95
CA SER A 72 -12.18 -9.13 -7.41
C SER A 72 -12.12 -10.30 -6.42
N GLY A 73 -11.29 -11.32 -6.70
CA GLY A 73 -11.10 -12.44 -5.80
C GLY A 73 -10.45 -12.04 -4.47
N ALA A 74 -9.43 -11.18 -4.52
CA ALA A 74 -8.78 -10.63 -3.34
C ALA A 74 -9.73 -9.77 -2.51
N LYS A 75 -10.55 -8.91 -3.15
CA LYS A 75 -11.59 -8.13 -2.46
C LYS A 75 -12.59 -9.01 -1.70
N ASN A 76 -13.09 -10.05 -2.37
CA ASN A 76 -13.99 -11.02 -1.75
C ASN A 76 -13.34 -11.71 -0.54
N LYS A 77 -12.05 -12.07 -0.65
CA LYS A 77 -11.28 -12.69 0.44
C LYS A 77 -11.13 -11.75 1.65
N LEU A 78 -10.88 -10.47 1.38
CA LEU A 78 -10.78 -9.40 2.38
C LEU A 78 -12.13 -8.92 2.92
N LYS A 79 -13.25 -9.44 2.36
CA LYS A 79 -14.63 -9.03 2.67
C LYS A 79 -14.89 -7.54 2.43
N LEU A 80 -14.36 -7.04 1.32
CA LEU A 80 -14.56 -5.68 0.80
C LEU A 80 -15.72 -5.61 -0.17
#